data_AF-A0A831NRG4-F1
#
_entry.id   AF-A0A831NRG4-F1
#
_cell.length_a   1.000
_cell.length_b   1.000
_cell.length_c   1.000
_cell.angle_alpha   90.00
_cell.angle_beta   90.00
_cell.angle_gamma   90.00
#
_symmetry.space_group_name_H-M   'P 1'
#
loop_
_entity.id
_entity.type
_entity.pdbx_description
1 polymer ?
#
loop_
_entity_poly.entity_id
_entity_poly.type
_entity_poly.pdbx_seq_one_letter_code
_entity_poly.pdbx_strand_id
1 'polypeptide(L)'
;MKTQSYAIPNALAVTTAIVYVVCRLLVGLFPDISFAIAESWFHGIELSKLGNWNLTMSSFILGIISSAITAWIVGYIFIKVYGLLKK
;
A
#
# COMPACT_ATOMS: atom_id res chain seq x y z
N MET A 1 -0.82 -24.21 13.62
CA MET A 1 -1.06 -23.49 12.35
C MET A 1 -0.56 -24.33 11.18
N LYS A 2 -1.35 -25.26 10.65
CA LYS A 2 -0.90 -26.11 9.52
C LYS A 2 -1.74 -25.96 8.24
N THR A 3 -2.83 -25.18 8.22
CA THR A 3 -3.78 -25.20 7.09
C THR A 3 -4.36 -23.85 6.63
N GLN A 4 -3.83 -22.70 7.08
CA GLN A 4 -4.24 -21.38 6.53
C GLN A 4 -3.01 -20.51 6.22
N SER A 5 -1.99 -21.11 5.58
CA SER A 5 -0.66 -20.50 5.41
C SER A 5 -0.65 -19.15 4.70
N TYR A 6 -1.72 -18.80 3.98
CA TYR A 6 -1.82 -17.56 3.18
C TYR A 6 -3.05 -16.72 3.46
N ALA A 7 -3.85 -17.02 4.49
CA ALA A 7 -5.02 -16.22 4.82
C ALA A 7 -4.68 -14.76 5.16
N ILE A 8 -3.67 -14.52 6.01
CA ILE A 8 -3.24 -13.17 6.38
C ILE A 8 -2.58 -12.42 5.20
N PRO A 9 -1.63 -13.01 4.44
CA PRO A 9 -1.06 -12.39 3.25
C PRO A 9 -2.14 -12.00 2.21
N ASN A 10 -3.09 -12.89 1.94
CA ASN A 10 -4.16 -12.62 0.99
C ASN A 10 -5.10 -11.50 1.48
N ALA A 11 -5.47 -11.52 2.77
CA ALA A 11 -6.28 -10.47 3.36
C ALA A 11 -5.57 -9.11 3.31
N LEU A 12 -4.27 -9.05 3.61
CA LEU A 12 -3.46 -7.84 3.51
C LEU A 12 -3.37 -7.33 2.07
N ALA A 13 -3.18 -8.21 1.10
CA ALA A 13 -3.13 -7.84 -0.32
C ALA A 13 -4.46 -7.21 -0.80
N VAL A 14 -5.59 -7.86 -0.53
CA VAL A 14 -6.93 -7.36 -0.92
C VAL A 14 -7.26 -6.05 -0.20
N THR A 15 -6.98 -5.98 1.11
CA THR A 15 -7.20 -4.75 1.88
C THR A 15 -6.38 -3.60 1.32
N THR A 16 -5.10 -3.84 1.01
CA THR A 16 -4.21 -2.82 0.43
C THR A 16 -4.68 -2.39 -0.96
N ALA A 17 -5.17 -3.32 -1.79
CA ALA A 17 -5.75 -2.96 -3.09
C ALA A 17 -6.98 -2.05 -2.96
N ILE A 18 -7.87 -2.33 -2.00
CA ILE A 18 -9.03 -1.47 -1.70
C ILE A 18 -8.57 -0.09 -1.24
N VAL A 19 -7.64 -0.04 -0.29
CA VAL A 19 -7.05 1.22 0.19
C VAL A 19 -6.40 1.99 -0.95
N TYR A 20 -5.67 1.32 -1.85
CA TYR A 20 -5.05 1.96 -3.01
C TYR A 20 -6.08 2.63 -3.93
N VAL A 21 -7.22 1.98 -4.20
CA VAL A 21 -8.31 2.59 -4.98
C VAL A 21 -8.85 3.83 -4.29
N VAL A 22 -9.07 3.77 -2.97
CA VAL A 22 -9.51 4.94 -2.19
C VAL A 22 -8.47 6.06 -2.23
N CYS A 23 -7.19 5.74 -2.03
CA CYS A 23 -6.10 6.71 -2.13
C CYS A 23 -6.06 7.37 -3.50
N ARG A 24 -6.27 6.60 -4.58
CA ARG A 24 -6.31 7.15 -5.94
C ARG A 24 -7.45 8.15 -6.13
N LEU A 25 -8.63 7.86 -5.59
CA LEU A 25 -9.77 8.80 -5.62
C LEU A 25 -9.47 10.07 -4.82
N LEU A 26 -8.88 9.93 -3.63
CA LEU A 26 -8.49 11.06 -2.79
C LEU A 26 -7.46 11.97 -3.46
N VAL A 27 -6.44 11.42 -4.12
CA VAL A 27 -5.46 12.23 -4.87
C VAL A 27 -6.13 12.98 -6.03
N GLY A 28 -7.11 12.38 -6.69
CA GLY A 28 -7.84 13.05 -7.79
C GLY A 28 -8.77 14.18 -7.34
N LEU A 29 -9.32 14.10 -6.12
CA LEU A 29 -10.26 15.08 -5.59
C LEU A 29 -9.58 16.13 -4.68
N PHE A 30 -8.61 15.68 -3.87
CA PHE A 30 -7.96 16.44 -2.79
C PHE A 30 -6.43 16.21 -2.82
N PRO A 31 -5.77 16.65 -3.89
CA PRO A 31 -4.36 16.40 -4.17
C PRO A 31 -3.41 16.94 -3.10
N ASP A 32 -3.53 18.21 -2.71
CA ASP A 32 -2.62 18.87 -1.77
C ASP A 32 -2.66 18.20 -0.40
N ILE A 33 -3.87 17.88 0.09
CA ILE A 33 -4.07 17.16 1.34
C ILE A 33 -3.48 15.75 1.25
N SER A 34 -3.73 15.06 0.13
CA SER A 34 -3.22 13.71 -0.09
C SER A 34 -1.69 13.68 -0.11
N PHE A 35 -1.05 14.67 -0.73
CA PHE A 35 0.41 14.80 -0.76
C PHE A 35 0.99 15.16 0.60
N ALA A 36 0.37 16.07 1.34
CA ALA A 36 0.81 16.39 2.70
C ALA A 36 0.75 15.16 3.64
N ILE A 37 -0.33 14.36 3.54
CA ILE A 37 -0.45 13.12 4.31
C ILE A 37 0.65 12.13 3.91
N ALA A 38 0.82 11.88 2.61
CA ALA A 38 1.84 10.95 2.12
C ALA A 38 3.25 11.39 2.55
N GLU A 39 3.56 12.68 2.42
CA GLU A 39 4.84 13.27 2.84
C GLU A 39 5.11 13.07 4.33
N SER A 40 4.08 13.10 5.20
CA SER A 40 4.24 12.82 6.64
C SER A 40 4.67 11.37 6.96
N TRP A 41 4.47 10.43 6.03
CA TRP A 41 4.85 9.02 6.22
C TRP A 41 6.22 8.69 5.62
N PHE A 42 6.65 9.44 4.61
CA PHE A 42 7.92 9.21 3.92
C PHE A 42 9.00 10.19 4.39
N HIS A 43 10.18 9.68 4.72
CA HIS A 43 11.31 10.51 5.10
C HIS A 43 12.08 10.96 3.84
N GLY A 44 12.43 12.25 3.76
CA GLY A 44 13.33 12.77 2.72
C GLY A 44 12.70 12.95 1.33
N ILE A 45 11.37 12.95 1.21
CA ILE A 45 10.65 13.20 -0.04
C ILE A 45 9.72 14.38 0.18
N GLU A 46 9.73 15.37 -0.72
CA GLU A 46 8.83 16.52 -0.70
C GLU A 46 7.83 16.40 -1.85
N LEU A 47 6.66 15.80 -1.57
CA LEU A 47 5.62 15.51 -2.56
C LEU A 47 4.78 16.75 -2.87
N SER A 48 4.69 17.68 -1.92
CA SER A 48 4.04 18.99 -2.07
C SER A 48 4.60 19.83 -3.23
N LYS A 49 5.84 19.56 -3.69
CA LYS A 49 6.46 20.24 -4.84
C LYS A 49 6.11 19.64 -6.20
N LEU A 50 5.35 18.54 -6.25
CA LEU A 50 4.90 17.92 -7.50
C LEU A 50 3.74 18.71 -8.10
N GLY A 51 4.05 19.81 -8.79
CA GLY A 51 3.07 20.79 -9.31
C GLY A 51 2.14 20.30 -10.42
N ASN A 52 2.26 19.05 -10.89
CA ASN A 52 1.29 18.43 -11.78
C ASN A 52 1.23 16.92 -11.49
N TRP A 53 0.12 16.45 -10.91
CA TRP A 53 -0.12 15.01 -10.81
C TRP A 53 -0.73 14.51 -12.11
N ASN A 54 -0.21 13.40 -12.63
CA ASN A 54 -0.74 12.77 -13.83
C ASN A 54 -1.33 11.40 -13.47
N LEU A 55 -2.67 11.35 -13.36
CA LEU A 55 -3.41 10.13 -13.06
C LEU A 55 -3.59 9.28 -14.33
N THR A 56 -2.53 8.59 -14.76
CA THR A 56 -2.60 7.66 -15.91
C THR A 56 -3.17 6.29 -15.53
N MET A 57 -3.75 5.57 -16.49
CA MET A 57 -4.19 4.18 -16.27
C MET A 57 -3.00 3.24 -16.03
N SER A 58 -1.86 3.49 -16.68
CA SER A 58 -0.63 2.69 -16.48
C SER A 58 -0.11 2.79 -15.06
N SER A 59 -0.05 4.00 -14.48
CA SER A 59 0.35 4.20 -13.08
C SER A 59 -0.64 3.56 -12.11
N PHE A 60 -1.95 3.59 -12.43
CA PHE A 60 -2.97 2.92 -11.63
C PHE A 60 -2.74 1.41 -11.55
N ILE A 61 -2.63 0.73 -12.70
CA ILE A 61 -2.44 -0.72 -12.77
C ILE A 61 -1.12 -1.13 -12.12
N LEU A 62 -0.04 -0.39 -12.41
CA LEU A 62 1.27 -0.68 -11.81
C LEU A 62 1.21 -0.54 -10.28
N GLY A 63 0.62 0.54 -9.77
CA GLY A 63 0.57 0.80 -8.33
C GLY A 63 -0.34 -0.15 -7.56
N ILE A 64 -1.50 -0.56 -8.10
CA ILE A 64 -2.38 -1.51 -7.40
C ILE A 64 -1.76 -2.91 -7.34
N ILE A 65 -1.10 -3.34 -8.41
CA ILE A 65 -0.44 -4.64 -8.45
C ILE A 65 0.79 -4.63 -7.53
N SER A 66 1.65 -3.62 -7.65
CA SER A 66 2.88 -3.55 -6.85
C SER A 66 2.56 -3.43 -5.35
N SER A 67 1.63 -2.57 -4.96
CA SER A 67 1.23 -2.42 -3.55
C SER A 67 0.59 -3.69 -2.98
N ALA A 68 -0.28 -4.38 -3.72
CA ALA A 68 -0.87 -5.63 -3.27
C ALA A 68 0.17 -6.74 -3.09
N ILE A 69 1.11 -6.88 -4.03
CA ILE A 69 2.23 -7.84 -3.92
C ILE A 69 3.10 -7.51 -2.70
N THR A 70 3.46 -6.24 -2.52
CA THR A 70 4.24 -5.81 -1.34
C THR A 70 3.51 -6.13 -0.04
N ALA A 71 2.22 -5.84 0.08
CA ALA A 71 1.43 -6.14 1.26
C ALA A 71 1.32 -7.65 1.53
N TRP A 72 1.19 -8.46 0.48
CA TRP A 72 1.21 -9.91 0.59
C TRP A 72 2.55 -10.41 1.18
N ILE A 73 3.67 -9.90 0.65
CA ILE A 73 5.02 -10.25 1.13
C ILE A 73 5.18 -9.84 2.59
N VAL A 74 4.78 -8.62 2.96
CA VAL A 74 4.79 -8.14 4.35
C VAL A 74 3.96 -9.05 5.25
N GLY A 75 2.75 -9.45 4.84
CA GLY A 75 1.91 -10.38 5.60
C GLY A 75 2.54 -11.76 5.78
N TYR A 76 3.25 -12.25 4.77
CA TYR A 76 3.96 -13.52 4.85
C TYR A 76 5.12 -13.44 5.84
N ILE A 77 5.93 -12.38 5.76
CA ILE A 77 7.02 -12.11 6.70
C ILE A 77 6.47 -11.97 8.12
N PHE A 78 5.38 -11.23 8.30
CA PHE A 78 4.74 -11.02 9.59
C PHE A 78 4.39 -12.33 10.28
N ILE A 79 3.75 -13.29 9.58
CA ILE A 79 3.44 -14.60 10.16
C ILE A 79 4.72 -15.34 10.60
N LYS A 80 5.78 -15.29 9.80
CA LYS A 80 7.04 -15.98 10.11
C LYS A 80 7.70 -15.39 11.34
N VAL A 81 7.82 -14.07 11.40
CA VAL A 81 8.39 -13.36 12.55
C VAL A 81 7.55 -13.61 13.81
N TYR A 82 6.23 -13.48 13.72
CA TYR A 82 5.34 -13.75 14.85
C TYR A 82 5.47 -15.19 15.37
N GLY A 83 5.56 -16.17 14.46
CA GLY A 83 5.78 -17.57 14.81
C GLY A 83 7.14 -17.84 15.45
N LEU A 84 8.19 -17.10 15.06
CA LEU A 84 9.52 -17.17 15.68
C LEU A 84 9.52 -16.58 17.09
N LEU A 85 8.86 -15.44 17.29
CA LEU A 85 8.84 -14.72 18.58
C LEU A 85 7.88 -15.33 19.62
N LYS A 86 6.84 -16.05 19.16
CA LYS A 86 5.88 -16.72 20.04
C LYS A 86 6.41 -18.06 20.60
N LYS A 87 7.42 -18.65 19.96
CA LYS A 87 8.09 -19.87 20.45
C LYS A 87 8.97 -19.56 21.64
#